data_AF-A0A950R032-F1
#
_entry.id   AF-A0A950R032-F1
#
_cell.length_a   1.000
_cell.length_b   1.000
_cell.length_c   1.000
_cell.angle_alpha   90.00
_cell.angle_beta   90.00
_cell.angle_gamma   90.00
#
_symmetry.space_group_name_H-M   'P 1'
#
loop_
_entity.id
_entity.type
_entity.pdbx_description
1 polymer ?
#
loop_
_entity_poly.entity_id
_entity_poly.type
_entity_poly.pdbx_seq_one_letter_code
_entity_poly.pdbx_strand_id
1 'polypeptide(L)'
;IVADHDSGCTPGPSNPFCFANIDSPAQGKSGIDPNTYLFWDGKHPTTAADALVADAVFADISAPEPVATALAFVGLAVLASFALYRRRKLRV
;
A
#
# COMPACT_ATOMS: atom_id res chain seq x y z
N ILE A 1 7.48 0.40 9.93
CA ILE A 1 7.46 1.60 10.81
C ILE A 1 6.00 1.96 10.86
N VAL A 2 5.29 1.45 11.88
CA VAL A 2 3.87 1.77 12.04
C VAL A 2 3.90 3.17 12.64
N ALA A 3 3.44 4.18 11.90
CA ALA A 3 3.09 5.44 12.54
C ALA A 3 2.15 5.06 13.69
N ASP A 4 2.48 5.46 14.92
CA ASP A 4 1.74 5.08 16.13
C ASP A 4 0.34 5.73 16.12
N HIS A 5 -0.51 5.27 15.21
CA HIS A 5 -1.93 5.57 15.15
C HIS A 5 -2.65 4.87 16.32
N ASP A 6 -2.00 3.92 17.00
CA ASP A 6 -2.54 3.21 18.16
C ASP A 6 -2.37 3.99 19.49
N SER A 7 -1.77 5.20 19.46
CA SER A 7 -1.55 6.10 20.61
C SER A 7 -2.82 6.69 21.26
N GLY A 8 -4.02 6.24 20.88
CA GLY A 8 -5.27 6.66 21.52
C GLY A 8 -5.86 7.97 20.99
N CYS A 9 -5.46 8.40 19.79
CA CYS A 9 -6.12 9.48 19.08
C CYS A 9 -7.48 9.04 18.53
N THR A 10 -8.51 9.90 18.65
CA THR A 10 -9.78 9.75 17.93
C THR A 10 -9.70 10.50 16.59
N PRO A 11 -9.69 9.80 15.44
CA PRO A 11 -9.72 10.46 14.14
C PRO A 11 -10.95 11.36 14.03
N GLY A 12 -10.74 12.62 13.65
CA GLY A 12 -11.79 13.61 13.45
C GLY A 12 -11.69 14.29 12.08
N PRO A 13 -12.70 15.05 11.65
CA PRO A 13 -12.72 15.69 10.33
C PRO A 13 -11.55 16.66 10.09
N SER A 14 -10.93 17.18 11.16
CA SER A 14 -9.75 18.04 11.10
C SER A 14 -8.41 17.30 11.25
N ASN A 15 -8.43 16.02 11.68
CA ASN A 15 -7.22 15.21 11.87
C ASN A 15 -7.52 13.72 11.64
N PRO A 16 -7.67 13.27 10.38
CA PRO A 16 -8.01 11.89 10.06
C PRO A 16 -6.86 10.90 10.31
N PHE A 17 -5.63 11.38 10.49
CA PHE A 17 -4.42 10.56 10.58
C PHE A 17 -3.64 10.76 11.89
N CYS A 18 -4.26 11.42 12.88
CA CYS A 18 -3.73 11.52 14.24
C CYS A 18 -2.39 12.26 14.40
N PHE A 19 -2.05 13.19 13.50
CA PHE A 19 -0.91 14.09 13.71
C PHE A 19 -1.26 15.17 14.75
N ALA A 20 -0.40 15.40 15.72
CA ALA A 20 -0.56 16.49 16.70
C ALA A 20 -0.41 17.88 16.05
N ASN A 21 0.28 17.97 14.92
CA ASN A 21 0.42 19.20 14.14
C ASN A 21 0.41 18.92 12.63
N ILE A 22 -0.41 19.67 11.89
CA ILE A 22 -0.59 19.51 10.44
C ILE A 22 -0.27 20.78 9.63
N ASP A 23 0.19 21.84 10.27
CA ASP A 23 0.29 23.17 9.66
C ASP A 23 1.65 23.86 9.84
N SER A 24 2.49 23.31 10.71
CA SER A 24 3.75 23.89 11.12
C SER A 24 4.88 22.88 10.95
N PRO A 25 6.09 23.33 10.58
CA PRO A 25 7.23 22.43 10.44
C PRO A 25 7.75 21.94 11.80
N ALA A 26 8.29 20.71 11.81
CA ALA A 26 9.00 20.14 12.96
C ALA A 26 10.48 20.58 13.02
N GLN A 27 11.10 20.85 11.87
CA GLN A 27 12.51 21.21 11.76
C GLN A 27 12.84 22.45 12.59
N GLY A 28 13.92 22.36 13.38
CA GLY A 28 14.41 23.46 14.20
C GLY A 28 13.68 23.67 15.53
N LYS A 29 12.65 22.88 15.83
CA LYS A 29 12.01 22.86 17.16
C LYS A 29 12.72 21.88 18.09
N SER A 30 12.90 22.27 19.35
CA SER A 30 13.44 21.42 20.41
C SER A 30 12.32 20.90 21.31
N GLY A 31 12.53 19.73 21.92
CA GLY A 31 11.57 19.15 22.87
C GLY A 31 10.26 18.63 22.25
N ILE A 32 10.25 18.37 20.94
CA ILE A 32 9.12 17.77 20.23
C ILE A 32 9.51 16.40 19.66
N ASP A 33 8.51 15.56 19.38
CA ASP A 33 8.67 14.38 18.54
C ASP A 33 8.24 14.72 17.10
N PRO A 34 9.17 14.75 16.12
CA PRO A 34 8.85 14.99 14.72
C PRO A 34 7.85 13.99 14.13
N ASN A 35 7.72 12.78 14.67
CA ASN A 35 6.75 11.79 14.16
C ASN A 35 5.29 12.19 14.42
N THR A 36 5.05 13.16 15.31
CA THR A 36 3.72 13.71 15.58
C THR A 36 3.34 14.86 14.66
N TYR A 37 4.23 15.26 13.74
CA TYR A 37 4.03 16.36 12.80
C TYR A 37 3.86 15.82 11.37
N LEU A 38 2.97 16.45 10.60
CA LEU A 38 2.80 16.14 9.17
C LEU A 38 4.01 16.62 8.34
N PHE A 39 4.55 17.79 8.68
CA PHE A 39 5.58 18.47 7.90
C PHE A 39 6.92 18.55 8.62
N TRP A 40 8.00 18.15 7.94
CA TRP A 40 9.36 18.37 8.40
C TRP A 40 9.74 19.84 8.25
N ASP A 41 9.54 20.40 7.06
CA ASP A 41 9.75 21.80 6.72
C ASP A 41 8.57 22.36 5.89
N GLY A 42 8.71 23.52 5.24
CA GLY A 42 7.63 24.11 4.43
C GLY A 42 7.32 23.38 3.11
N LYS A 43 7.99 22.28 2.79
CA LYS A 43 7.88 21.54 1.53
C LYS A 43 7.81 20.02 1.71
N HIS A 44 8.51 19.49 2.71
CA HIS A 44 8.70 18.05 2.87
C HIS A 44 7.85 17.50 4.04
N PRO A 45 7.23 16.33 3.85
CA PRO A 45 6.60 15.58 4.94
C PRO A 45 7.65 15.05 5.93
N THR A 46 7.19 14.64 7.11
CA THR A 46 8.02 13.84 8.03
C THR A 46 8.04 12.37 7.61
N THR A 47 8.99 11.59 8.14
CA THR A 47 9.05 10.14 7.88
C THR A 47 7.75 9.42 8.28
N ALA A 48 7.07 9.89 9.32
CA ALA A 48 5.77 9.34 9.74
C ALA A 48 4.68 9.61 8.70
N ALA A 49 4.67 10.80 8.11
CA ALA A 49 3.77 11.15 7.02
C ALA A 49 4.08 10.39 5.72
N ASP A 50 5.35 10.20 5.39
CA ASP A 50 5.74 9.35 4.25
C ASP A 50 5.33 7.89 4.44
N ALA A 51 5.45 7.35 5.67
CA ALA A 51 5.03 5.99 5.99
C ALA A 51 3.52 5.80 5.78
N LEU A 52 2.70 6.78 6.18
CA LEU A 52 1.25 6.76 5.93
C LEU A 52 0.91 6.68 4.44
N VAL A 53 1.59 7.49 3.61
CA VAL A 53 1.40 7.45 2.15
C VAL A 53 1.83 6.10 1.59
N ALA A 54 2.96 5.57 2.05
CA ALA A 54 3.45 4.26 1.63
C ALA A 54 2.46 3.13 1.99
N ASP A 55 1.88 3.16 3.19
CA ASP A 55 0.88 2.18 3.63
C ASP A 55 -0.41 2.26 2.80
N ALA A 56 -0.86 3.47 2.47
CA ALA A 56 -2.03 3.68 1.63
C ALA A 56 -1.80 3.15 0.20
N VAL A 57 -0.62 3.44 -0.38
CA VAL A 57 -0.23 2.91 -1.70
C VAL A 57 -0.10 1.40 -1.64
N PHE A 58 0.51 0.85 -0.59
CA PHE A 58 0.69 -0.58 -0.43
C PHE A 58 -0.66 -1.32 -0.34
N ALA A 59 -1.62 -0.75 0.39
CA ALA A 59 -2.98 -1.29 0.46
C ALA A 59 -3.68 -1.29 -0.91
N ASP A 60 -3.46 -0.26 -1.73
CA ASP A 60 -4.06 -0.13 -3.06
C ASP A 60 -3.42 -1.09 -4.08
N ILE A 61 -2.09 -1.20 -4.11
CA ILE A 61 -1.38 -2.13 -5.02
C ILE A 61 -1.50 -3.60 -4.61
N SER A 62 -1.96 -3.89 -3.38
CA SER A 62 -2.26 -5.24 -2.93
C SER A 62 -3.56 -5.80 -3.52
N ALA A 63 -4.24 -5.05 -4.40
CA ALA A 63 -5.37 -5.55 -5.16
C ALA A 63 -4.96 -6.84 -5.91
N PRO A 64 -5.71 -7.95 -5.74
CA PRO A 64 -5.39 -9.19 -6.44
C PRO A 64 -5.42 -8.94 -7.93
N GLU A 65 -4.36 -9.23 -8.68
CA GLU A 65 -4.33 -9.19 -10.15
C GLU A 65 -5.42 -10.13 -10.70
N PRO A 66 -6.64 -9.66 -11.01
CA PRO A 66 -7.76 -10.54 -11.32
C PRO A 66 -7.56 -11.15 -12.71
N VAL A 67 -6.75 -10.49 -13.53
CA VAL A 67 -6.54 -10.82 -14.95
C VAL A 67 -5.38 -11.79 -15.11
N ALA A 68 -4.28 -11.63 -14.37
CA ALA A 68 -3.12 -12.50 -14.49
C ALA A 68 -3.43 -13.94 -14.06
N THR A 69 -4.18 -14.12 -12.97
CA THR A 69 -4.63 -15.45 -12.50
C THR A 69 -5.62 -16.08 -13.48
N ALA A 70 -6.60 -15.32 -13.96
CA ALA A 70 -7.54 -15.80 -14.97
C ALA A 70 -6.84 -16.22 -16.27
N LEU A 71 -5.90 -15.41 -16.77
CA LEU A 71 -5.11 -15.72 -17.97
C LEU A 71 -4.20 -16.94 -17.75
N ALA A 72 -3.63 -17.12 -16.56
CA ALA A 72 -2.84 -18.30 -16.24
C ALA A 72 -3.69 -19.59 -16.31
N PHE A 73 -4.90 -19.58 -15.75
CA PHE A 73 -5.81 -20.72 -15.82
C PHE A 73 -6.29 -20.99 -17.24
N VAL A 74 -6.62 -19.95 -18.01
CA VAL A 74 -6.99 -20.10 -19.43
C VAL A 74 -5.81 -20.68 -20.23
N GLY A 75 -4.60 -20.17 -20.03
CA GLY A 75 -3.40 -20.69 -20.68
C GLY A 75 -3.14 -22.16 -20.36
N LEU A 76 -3.24 -22.55 -19.09
CA LEU A 76 -3.11 -23.94 -18.65
C LEU A 76 -4.20 -24.84 -19.26
N ALA A 77 -5.45 -24.37 -19.32
CA ALA A 77 -6.55 -25.12 -19.92
C ALA A 77 -6.35 -25.36 -21.42
N VAL A 78 -5.85 -24.35 -22.15
CA VAL A 78 -5.51 -24.46 -23.58
C VAL A 78 -4.37 -25.46 -23.79
N LEU A 79 -3.29 -25.35 -23.00
CA LEU A 79 -2.15 -26.28 -23.10
C LEU A 79 -2.54 -27.71 -22.77
N ALA A 80 -3.35 -27.94 -21.73
CA ALA A 80 -3.85 -29.26 -21.37
C ALA A 80 -4.73 -29.84 -22.49
N SER A 81 -5.65 -29.05 -23.04
CA SER A 81 -6.52 -29.45 -24.14
C SER A 81 -5.71 -29.83 -25.39
N PHE A 82 -4.71 -29.03 -25.74
CA PHE A 82 -3.81 -29.31 -26.86
C PHE A 82 -3.00 -30.59 -26.66
N ALA A 83 -2.46 -30.81 -25.46
CA ALA A 83 -1.71 -32.02 -25.13
C ALA A 83 -2.61 -33.28 -25.21
N LEU A 84 -3.83 -33.20 -24.70
CA LEU A 84 -4.81 -34.30 -24.78
C LEU A 84 -5.22 -34.59 -26.23
N TYR A 85 -5.45 -33.56 -27.05
CA TYR A 85 -5.74 -33.71 -28.48
C TYR A 85 -4.60 -34.41 -29.22
N ARG A 86 -3.34 -34.00 -28.98
CA ARG A 86 -2.16 -34.61 -29.60
C ARG A 86 -1.99 -36.08 -29.22
N ARG A 87 -2.24 -36.43 -27.95
CA ARG A 87 -2.21 -37.83 -27.47
C ARG A 87 -3.27 -38.70 -28.13
N ARG A 88 -4.45 -38.16 -28.46
CA ARG A 88 -5.50 -38.89 -29.19
C ARG A 88 -5.13 -39.11 -30.66
N LYS A 89 -4.56 -38.09 -31.32
CA LYS A 89 -4.11 -38.16 -32.72
C LYS A 89 -2.96 -39.15 -32.95
N LEU A 90 -2.14 -39.45 -31.94
CA LEU A 90 -1.02 -40.40 -32.03
C LEU A 90 -1.39 -41.85 -31.68
N ARG A 91 -2.65 -42.12 -31.27
CA ARG A 91 -3.17 -43.47 -30.98
C ARG A 91 -4.07 -44.03 -32.09
N VAL A 92 -4.28 -43.26 -33.17
CA VAL A 92 -4.97 -43.66 -34.40
C VAL A 92 -3.90 -43.81 -35.48
#